data_AF-A0A7S4A8H4-F1
#
_entry.id   AF-A0A7S4A8H4-F1
#
_cell.length_a   1.000
_cell.length_b   1.000
_cell.length_c   1.000
_cell.angle_alpha   90.00
_cell.angle_beta   90.00
_cell.angle_gamma   90.00
#
_symmetry.space_group_name_H-M   'P 1'
#
loop_
_entity.id
_entity.type
_entity.pdbx_description
1 polymer ?
#
loop_
_entity_poly.entity_id
_entity_poly.type
_entity_poly.pdbx_seq_one_letter_code
_entity_poly.pdbx_strand_id
1 'polypeptide(L)'
;AAAEVAAKAQADRLGERVGGWEVHEKGVASKLMAKMGYVRGSGLGKHAQGRTDILPIPAPRRGTRDCENPGLGAPEAAPVEAPKSTAGRAAKRSRAAYDRESGRAAPRSVFDAVAATTRRAVAPDPKKLKEAARRKTQRDVHRSAGALRAADTAGAEALRELEKRLAALERAKARQAAHGADAVFAAKRDREIADVRNRIDALTARHSHLRNAC
;
A
#
# COMPACT_ATOMS: atom_id res chain seq x y z
N ALA A 1 30.77 -17.95 -41.16
CA ALA A 1 29.81 -16.88 -41.55
C ALA A 1 28.35 -17.28 -41.32
N ALA A 2 27.78 -18.26 -42.05
CA ALA A 2 26.35 -18.59 -41.95
C ALA A 2 25.89 -19.16 -40.58
N ALA A 3 26.72 -19.99 -39.92
CA ALA A 3 26.40 -20.54 -38.59
C ALA A 3 26.42 -19.48 -37.46
N GLU A 4 27.28 -18.48 -37.59
CA GLU A 4 27.42 -17.39 -36.62
C GLU A 4 26.24 -16.39 -36.73
N VAL A 5 25.78 -16.13 -37.95
CA VAL A 5 24.57 -15.34 -38.23
C VAL A 5 23.31 -16.06 -37.73
N ALA A 6 23.25 -17.41 -37.81
CA ALA A 6 22.14 -18.20 -37.28
C ALA A 6 22.10 -18.23 -35.74
N ALA A 7 23.26 -18.33 -35.08
CA ALA A 7 23.36 -18.26 -33.63
C ALA A 7 22.93 -16.87 -33.10
N LYS A 8 23.34 -15.79 -33.79
CA LYS A 8 22.96 -14.41 -33.46
C LYS A 8 21.47 -14.14 -33.67
N ALA A 9 20.88 -14.69 -34.73
CA ALA A 9 19.44 -14.60 -35.00
C ALA A 9 18.58 -15.46 -34.07
N GLN A 10 19.09 -16.60 -33.57
CA GLN A 10 18.41 -17.42 -32.56
C GLN A 10 18.39 -16.72 -31.20
N ALA A 11 19.43 -15.96 -30.89
CA ALA A 11 19.56 -15.26 -29.65
C ALA A 11 18.65 -14.00 -29.63
N ASP A 12 18.54 -13.28 -30.75
CA ASP A 12 17.54 -12.22 -30.96
C ASP A 12 16.10 -12.75 -30.83
N ARG A 13 15.84 -14.00 -31.26
CA ARG A 13 14.51 -14.65 -31.14
C ARG A 13 14.13 -15.07 -29.72
N LEU A 14 15.09 -15.20 -28.80
CA LEU A 14 14.85 -15.69 -27.43
C LEU A 14 14.75 -14.58 -26.38
N GLY A 15 14.66 -13.29 -26.76
CA GLY A 15 14.57 -12.20 -25.80
C GLY A 15 15.90 -12.01 -25.04
N GLU A 16 16.96 -11.84 -25.82
CA GLU A 16 18.37 -11.98 -25.44
C GLU A 16 18.79 -11.15 -24.20
N ARG A 17 19.18 -11.89 -23.16
CA ARG A 17 19.59 -11.52 -21.79
C ARG A 17 18.47 -11.46 -20.75
N VAL A 18 18.76 -12.06 -19.60
CA VAL A 18 17.92 -12.07 -18.40
C VAL A 18 17.35 -10.66 -18.17
N GLY A 19 16.04 -10.50 -18.36
CA GLY A 19 15.38 -9.19 -18.36
C GLY A 19 14.51 -8.88 -19.58
N GLY A 20 14.55 -9.66 -20.67
CA GLY A 20 13.73 -9.40 -21.88
C GLY A 20 12.21 -9.33 -21.62
N TRP A 21 11.72 -10.09 -20.65
CA TRP A 21 10.35 -10.06 -20.13
C TRP A 21 9.92 -8.70 -19.53
N GLU A 22 10.85 -7.83 -19.10
CA GLU A 22 10.55 -6.49 -18.59
C GLU A 22 9.98 -5.53 -19.65
N VAL A 23 10.19 -5.84 -20.95
CA VAL A 23 9.56 -5.10 -22.05
C VAL A 23 8.04 -5.21 -21.99
N HIS A 24 7.54 -6.38 -21.56
CA HIS A 24 6.11 -6.68 -21.47
C HIS A 24 5.54 -6.43 -20.07
N GLU A 25 6.33 -6.61 -19.01
CA GLU A 25 5.96 -6.30 -17.63
C GLU A 25 6.90 -5.26 -17.02
N LYS A 26 6.69 -3.99 -17.37
CA LYS A 26 7.52 -2.87 -16.92
C LYS A 26 7.64 -2.84 -15.39
N GLY A 27 8.78 -3.28 -14.87
CA GLY A 27 9.21 -3.10 -13.47
C GLY A 27 8.57 -4.00 -12.40
N VAL A 28 7.49 -4.73 -12.70
CA VAL A 28 6.85 -5.65 -11.72
C VAL A 28 7.73 -6.88 -11.51
N ALA A 29 8.09 -7.47 -12.63
CA ALA A 29 9.09 -8.48 -12.86
C ALA A 29 10.39 -8.25 -12.05
N SER A 30 11.07 -7.15 -12.33
CA SER A 30 12.36 -6.81 -11.73
C SER A 30 12.26 -6.61 -10.22
N LYS A 31 11.17 -5.99 -9.75
CA LYS A 31 10.91 -5.78 -8.33
C LYS A 31 10.65 -7.08 -7.58
N LEU A 32 9.99 -8.05 -8.22
CA LEU A 32 9.79 -9.37 -7.65
C LEU A 32 11.12 -10.13 -7.54
N MET A 33 11.92 -10.14 -8.61
CA MET A 33 13.24 -10.78 -8.61
C MET A 33 14.16 -10.19 -7.54
N ALA A 34 14.20 -8.86 -7.41
CA ALA A 34 14.99 -8.20 -6.37
C ALA A 34 14.56 -8.60 -4.94
N LYS A 35 13.25 -8.73 -4.69
CA LYS A 35 12.72 -9.22 -3.39
C LYS A 35 13.10 -10.66 -3.10
N MET A 36 13.28 -11.48 -4.14
CA MET A 36 13.75 -12.85 -4.04
C MET A 36 15.29 -12.94 -3.95
N GLY A 37 15.99 -11.80 -3.92
CA GLY A 37 17.44 -11.73 -3.79
C GLY A 37 18.20 -11.89 -5.11
N TYR A 38 17.55 -11.63 -6.24
CA TYR A 38 18.23 -11.60 -7.53
C TYR A 38 19.04 -10.31 -7.68
N VAL A 39 20.31 -10.45 -8.06
CA VAL A 39 21.18 -9.34 -8.43
C VAL A 39 21.74 -9.64 -9.81
N ARG A 40 21.61 -8.70 -10.75
CA ARG A 40 21.97 -8.92 -12.15
C ARG A 40 23.45 -9.34 -12.28
N GLY A 41 23.69 -10.49 -12.91
CA GLY A 41 25.03 -11.07 -13.08
C GLY A 41 25.45 -12.04 -11.97
N SER A 42 24.66 -12.15 -10.90
CA SER A 42 24.80 -13.15 -9.84
C SER A 42 23.53 -13.99 -9.77
N GLY A 43 23.64 -15.30 -9.61
CA GLY A 43 22.43 -16.11 -9.60
C GLY A 43 21.56 -15.88 -8.37
N LEU A 44 20.31 -16.34 -8.47
CA LEU A 44 19.28 -16.15 -7.44
C LEU A 44 19.66 -16.80 -6.09
N GLY A 45 19.49 -16.08 -4.98
CA GLY A 45 19.63 -16.61 -3.62
C GLY A 45 20.39 -15.68 -2.67
N LYS A 46 20.23 -15.88 -1.35
CA LYS A 46 20.79 -15.01 -0.28
C LYS A 46 22.33 -14.83 -0.35
N HIS A 47 23.03 -15.79 -0.96
CA HIS A 47 24.49 -15.81 -1.10
C HIS A 47 24.98 -15.71 -2.55
N ALA A 48 24.11 -15.28 -3.49
CA ALA A 48 24.47 -15.19 -4.91
C ALA A 48 24.91 -16.53 -5.56
N GLN A 49 24.59 -17.67 -4.94
CA GLN A 49 25.00 -19.02 -5.36
C GLN A 49 24.17 -19.60 -6.52
N GLY A 50 23.17 -18.86 -7.04
CA GLY A 50 22.36 -19.37 -8.12
C GLY A 50 23.18 -19.55 -9.41
N ARG A 51 22.71 -20.43 -10.30
CA ARG A 51 23.31 -20.59 -11.62
C ARG A 51 22.99 -19.37 -12.49
N THR A 52 24.02 -18.81 -13.12
CA THR A 52 23.91 -17.72 -14.10
C THR A 52 23.46 -18.22 -15.47
N ASP A 53 23.76 -19.48 -15.76
CA ASP A 53 23.57 -20.07 -17.07
C ASP A 53 22.23 -20.79 -17.13
N ILE A 54 21.48 -20.51 -18.19
CA ILE A 54 20.24 -21.20 -18.49
C ILE A 54 20.62 -22.63 -18.88
N LEU A 55 20.20 -23.61 -18.09
CA LEU A 55 20.40 -25.01 -18.46
C LEU A 55 19.58 -25.30 -19.72
N PRO A 56 20.20 -25.79 -20.81
CA PRO A 56 19.44 -26.23 -21.96
C PRO A 56 18.66 -27.48 -21.55
N ILE A 57 17.37 -27.31 -21.28
CA ILE A 57 16.47 -28.45 -21.12
C ILE A 57 16.30 -29.05 -22.52
N PRO A 58 16.65 -30.32 -22.76
CA PRO A 58 16.39 -30.97 -24.02
C PRO A 58 14.88 -30.90 -24.30
N ALA A 59 14.50 -30.43 -25.50
CA ALA A 59 13.10 -30.38 -25.87
C ALA A 59 12.47 -31.76 -25.68
N PRO A 60 11.31 -31.87 -25.00
CA PRO A 60 10.67 -33.17 -24.82
C PRO A 60 10.39 -33.75 -26.20
N ARG A 61 10.91 -34.96 -26.46
CA ARG A 61 10.59 -35.69 -27.68
C ARG A 61 9.06 -35.86 -27.70
N ARG A 62 8.39 -35.40 -28.77
CA ARG A 62 6.97 -35.67 -28.96
C ARG A 62 6.79 -37.19 -28.92
N GLY A 63 6.12 -37.72 -27.90
CA GLY A 63 5.58 -39.09 -27.98
C GLY A 63 5.61 -39.99 -26.75
N THR A 64 6.25 -39.65 -25.62
CA THR A 64 6.20 -40.51 -24.42
C THR A 64 5.94 -39.71 -23.15
N ARG A 65 5.03 -40.23 -22.32
CA ARG A 65 4.40 -39.54 -21.18
C ARG A 65 5.14 -39.81 -19.86
N ASP A 66 6.45 -39.97 -19.93
CA ASP A 66 7.26 -40.36 -18.78
C ASP A 66 8.15 -39.18 -18.39
N CYS A 67 7.55 -38.22 -17.70
CA CYS A 67 8.27 -37.17 -17.00
C CYS A 67 8.79 -37.72 -15.67
N GLU A 68 9.74 -38.65 -15.71
CA GLU A 68 10.63 -38.90 -14.58
C GLU A 68 11.72 -37.82 -14.61
N ASN A 69 11.66 -36.93 -13.64
CA ASN A 69 12.63 -35.85 -13.45
C ASN A 69 13.81 -36.44 -12.66
N PRO A 70 15.01 -36.66 -13.24
CA PRO A 70 16.16 -37.11 -12.46
C PRO A 70 16.59 -35.94 -11.58
N GLY A 71 16.12 -35.93 -10.33
CA GLY A 71 16.51 -34.96 -9.32
C GLY A 71 18.03 -34.94 -9.19
N LEU A 72 18.61 -33.74 -9.15
CA LEU A 72 20.03 -33.52 -8.91
C LEU A 72 20.45 -34.26 -7.62
N GLY A 73 21.33 -35.25 -7.77
CA GLY A 73 21.97 -35.91 -6.65
C GLY A 73 22.85 -34.95 -5.86
N ALA A 74 22.76 -35.02 -4.53
CA ALA A 74 23.74 -34.43 -3.62
C ALA A 74 24.22 -35.53 -2.64
N PRO A 75 25.55 -35.68 -2.43
CA PRO A 75 26.09 -36.61 -1.45
C PRO A 75 25.91 -36.12 -0.02
N GLU A 76 25.79 -37.11 0.86
CA GLU A 76 25.61 -37.06 2.31
C GLU A 76 26.65 -36.15 3.01
N ALA A 77 26.17 -35.12 3.72
CA ALA A 77 27.00 -34.28 4.59
C ALA A 77 26.62 -34.52 6.06
N ALA A 78 27.61 -34.95 6.84
CA ALA A 78 27.51 -35.30 8.26
C ALA A 78 26.99 -34.13 9.13
N PRO A 79 26.25 -34.42 10.22
CA PRO A 79 25.70 -33.38 11.08
C PRO A 79 26.74 -32.86 12.08
N VAL A 80 26.95 -31.54 12.08
CA VAL A 80 27.65 -30.83 13.16
C VAL A 80 26.61 -30.34 14.17
N GLU A 81 26.64 -30.86 15.40
CA GLU A 81 25.72 -30.45 16.47
C GLU A 81 26.15 -29.08 17.06
N ALA A 82 25.24 -28.10 17.02
CA ALA A 82 25.36 -26.83 17.74
C ALA A 82 24.52 -26.84 19.04
N PRO A 83 24.95 -26.18 20.13
CA PRO A 83 24.28 -26.25 21.43
C PRO A 83 22.89 -25.60 21.42
N LYS A 84 21.89 -26.35 21.89
CA LYS A 84 20.46 -26.00 21.88
C LYS A 84 20.14 -25.09 23.07
N SER A 85 20.01 -23.77 22.86
CA SER A 85 19.45 -22.87 23.87
C SER A 85 17.94 -23.11 24.02
N THR A 86 17.48 -23.39 25.25
CA THR A 86 16.10 -23.78 25.57
C THR A 86 15.13 -22.59 25.58
N ALA A 87 15.63 -21.36 25.72
CA ALA A 87 14.83 -20.13 25.76
C ALA A 87 14.08 -19.85 24.44
N GLY A 88 14.71 -20.11 23.29
CA GLY A 88 14.05 -19.93 21.98
C GLY A 88 12.96 -20.96 21.67
N ARG A 89 12.96 -22.11 22.37
CA ARG A 89 12.00 -23.20 22.13
C ARG A 89 10.62 -22.88 22.73
N ALA A 90 10.56 -22.19 23.86
CA ALA A 90 9.32 -21.77 24.49
C ALA A 90 8.57 -20.70 23.66
N ALA A 91 9.28 -19.69 23.17
CA ALA A 91 8.71 -18.64 22.29
C ALA A 91 8.25 -19.19 20.93
N LYS A 92 8.93 -20.20 20.38
CA LYS A 92 8.47 -20.90 19.17
C LYS A 92 7.22 -21.72 19.42
N ARG A 93 7.08 -22.35 20.61
CA ARG A 93 5.88 -23.11 20.98
C ARG A 93 4.66 -22.22 21.15
N SER A 94 4.82 -21.04 21.77
CA SER A 94 3.72 -20.07 21.90
C SER A 94 3.29 -19.49 20.56
N ARG A 95 4.25 -19.15 19.69
CA ARG A 95 3.94 -18.68 18.32
C ARG A 95 3.27 -19.77 17.48
N ALA A 96 3.72 -21.02 17.58
CA ALA A 96 3.08 -22.15 16.91
C ALA A 96 1.70 -22.49 17.47
N ALA A 97 1.43 -22.22 18.76
CA ALA A 97 0.10 -22.35 19.34
C ALA A 97 -0.83 -21.25 18.82
N TYR A 98 -0.37 -20.00 18.82
CA TYR A 98 -1.12 -18.86 18.27
C TYR A 98 -1.42 -19.02 16.77
N ASP A 99 -0.46 -19.50 15.98
CA ASP A 99 -0.65 -19.75 14.55
C ASP A 99 -1.69 -20.88 14.33
N ARG A 100 -1.79 -21.87 15.23
CA ARG A 100 -2.85 -22.90 15.19
C ARG A 100 -4.22 -22.33 15.54
N GLU A 101 -4.32 -21.53 16.60
CA GLU A 101 -5.58 -20.91 17.03
C GLU A 101 -6.11 -19.87 16.03
N SER A 102 -5.21 -19.12 15.39
CA SER A 102 -5.55 -18.11 14.37
C SER A 102 -5.83 -18.71 12.98
N GLY A 103 -5.71 -20.03 12.81
CA GLY A 103 -5.89 -20.71 11.52
C GLY A 103 -4.79 -20.38 10.49
N ARG A 104 -3.67 -19.81 10.93
CA ARG A 104 -2.49 -19.45 10.12
C ARG A 104 -1.43 -20.57 10.11
N ALA A 105 -1.70 -21.72 10.71
CA ALA A 105 -0.80 -22.86 10.67
C ALA A 105 -0.80 -23.55 9.30
N ALA A 106 0.38 -24.01 8.85
CA ALA A 106 0.51 -24.83 7.64
C ALA A 106 -0.25 -26.16 7.79
N PRO A 107 -0.88 -26.69 6.72
CA PRO A 107 -1.62 -27.95 6.77
C PRO A 107 -0.71 -29.10 7.22
N ARG A 108 -1.20 -29.94 8.14
CA ARG A 108 -0.42 -31.04 8.73
C ARG A 108 -0.31 -32.23 7.78
N SER A 109 -1.27 -32.38 6.89
CA SER A 109 -1.30 -33.42 5.85
C SER A 109 -1.76 -32.86 4.49
N VAL A 110 -1.48 -33.62 3.43
CA VAL A 110 -1.98 -33.33 2.08
C VAL A 110 -3.52 -33.27 2.08
N PHE A 111 -4.18 -34.09 2.88
CA PHE A 111 -5.63 -34.09 3.02
C PHE A 111 -6.17 -32.88 3.78
N ASP A 112 -5.40 -32.29 4.70
CA ASP A 112 -5.76 -31.00 5.31
C ASP A 112 -5.66 -29.86 4.29
N ALA A 113 -4.68 -29.91 3.38
CA ALA A 113 -4.56 -28.95 2.30
C ALA A 113 -5.73 -29.06 1.32
N VAL A 114 -6.13 -30.29 0.96
CA VAL A 114 -7.33 -30.55 0.14
C VAL A 114 -8.59 -30.11 0.87
N ALA A 115 -8.74 -30.44 2.15
CA ALA A 115 -9.87 -30.01 2.98
C ALA A 115 -9.94 -28.49 3.14
N ALA A 116 -8.79 -27.80 3.20
CA ALA A 116 -8.73 -26.35 3.22
C ALA A 116 -9.17 -25.75 1.88
N THR A 117 -8.75 -26.33 0.75
CA THR A 117 -9.19 -25.88 -0.58
C THR A 117 -10.68 -26.12 -0.84
N THR A 118 -11.24 -27.23 -0.36
CA THR A 118 -12.67 -27.53 -0.50
C THR A 118 -13.53 -26.70 0.45
N ARG A 119 -13.10 -26.47 1.70
CA ARG A 119 -13.78 -25.54 2.63
C ARG A 119 -13.69 -24.08 2.18
N ARG A 120 -12.62 -23.68 1.49
CA ARG A 120 -12.49 -22.33 0.91
C ARG A 120 -13.41 -22.12 -0.31
N ALA A 121 -13.85 -23.20 -0.96
CA ALA A 121 -14.88 -23.17 -1.99
C ALA A 121 -16.31 -23.05 -1.40
N VAL A 122 -16.49 -23.30 -0.10
CA VAL A 122 -17.73 -22.95 0.60
C VAL A 122 -17.73 -21.45 0.85
N ALA A 123 -18.75 -20.77 0.33
CA ALA A 123 -18.91 -19.33 0.43
C ALA A 123 -18.69 -18.83 1.88
N PRO A 124 -18.02 -17.68 2.09
CA PRO A 124 -17.77 -17.15 3.41
C PRO A 124 -19.08 -17.03 4.21
N ASP A 125 -19.06 -17.45 5.48
CA ASP A 125 -20.24 -17.50 6.34
C ASP A 125 -21.08 -16.21 6.22
N PRO A 126 -22.39 -16.28 5.92
CA PRO A 126 -23.21 -15.10 5.68
C PRO A 126 -23.26 -14.16 6.89
N LYS A 127 -23.08 -14.71 8.10
CA LYS A 127 -22.97 -13.95 9.35
C LYS A 127 -21.71 -13.08 9.38
N LYS A 128 -20.56 -13.61 8.95
CA LYS A 128 -19.29 -12.87 8.91
C LYS A 128 -19.30 -11.78 7.83
N LEU A 129 -19.95 -12.04 6.69
CA LEU A 129 -20.16 -11.01 5.65
C LEU A 129 -21.03 -9.85 6.16
N LYS A 130 -22.15 -10.15 6.84
CA LYS A 130 -23.02 -9.12 7.44
C LYS A 130 -22.31 -8.33 8.54
N GLU A 131 -21.53 -8.99 9.38
CA GLU A 131 -20.74 -8.33 10.42
C GLU A 131 -19.64 -7.44 9.81
N ALA A 132 -18.94 -7.91 8.78
CA ALA A 132 -17.96 -7.12 8.05
C ALA A 132 -18.60 -5.91 7.35
N ALA A 133 -19.80 -6.07 6.77
CA ALA A 133 -20.57 -4.98 6.19
C ALA A 133 -20.97 -3.95 7.25
N ARG A 134 -21.47 -4.38 8.42
CA ARG A 134 -21.80 -3.51 9.56
C ARG A 134 -20.58 -2.76 10.11
N ARG A 135 -19.42 -3.41 10.19
CA ARG A 135 -18.16 -2.78 10.61
C ARG A 135 -17.66 -1.76 9.58
N LYS A 136 -17.88 -2.00 8.28
CA LYS A 136 -17.59 -1.01 7.22
C LYS A 136 -18.50 0.20 7.34
N THR A 137 -19.82 0.02 7.40
CA THR A 137 -20.77 1.13 7.54
C THR A 137 -20.51 1.93 8.82
N GLN A 138 -20.23 1.28 9.95
CA GLN A 138 -19.88 1.97 11.20
C GLN A 138 -18.58 2.79 11.07
N ARG A 139 -17.56 2.27 10.38
CA ARG A 139 -16.32 3.02 10.10
C ARG A 139 -16.55 4.20 9.17
N ASP A 140 -17.39 4.03 8.15
CA ASP A 140 -17.69 5.09 7.19
C ASP A 140 -18.50 6.21 7.87
N VAL A 141 -19.45 5.86 8.75
CA VAL A 141 -20.17 6.81 9.61
C VAL A 141 -19.24 7.53 10.59
N HIS A 142 -18.28 6.82 11.20
CA HIS A 142 -17.33 7.47 12.11
C HIS A 142 -16.37 8.40 11.36
N ARG A 143 -15.95 8.03 10.14
CA ARG A 143 -15.13 8.87 9.26
C ARG A 143 -15.88 10.12 8.83
N SER A 144 -17.15 10.00 8.41
CA SER A 144 -17.95 11.16 8.01
C SER A 144 -18.23 12.09 9.20
N ALA A 145 -18.54 11.55 10.38
CA ALA A 145 -18.68 12.34 11.60
C ALA A 145 -17.38 13.04 12.02
N GLY A 146 -16.23 12.39 11.85
CA GLY A 146 -14.92 13.01 12.10
C GLY A 146 -14.61 14.15 11.13
N ALA A 147 -14.97 13.99 9.85
CA ALA A 147 -14.80 15.02 8.83
C ALA A 147 -15.67 16.26 9.08
N LEU A 148 -16.93 16.08 9.52
CA LEU A 148 -17.82 17.18 9.88
C LEU A 148 -17.28 17.98 11.08
N ARG A 149 -16.82 17.30 12.13
CA ARG A 149 -16.20 17.95 13.31
C ARG A 149 -14.92 18.72 12.95
N ALA A 150 -14.11 18.18 12.05
CA ALA A 150 -12.92 18.87 11.56
C ALA A 150 -13.29 20.13 10.73
N ALA A 151 -14.34 20.05 9.91
CA ALA A 151 -14.85 21.21 9.17
C ALA A 151 -15.44 22.28 10.12
N ASP A 152 -16.14 21.88 11.18
CA ASP A 152 -16.69 22.79 12.18
C ASP A 152 -15.61 23.56 12.93
N THR A 153 -14.56 22.87 13.37
CA THR A 153 -13.41 23.49 14.06
C THR A 153 -12.64 24.43 13.15
N ALA A 154 -12.36 24.02 11.91
CA ALA A 154 -11.74 24.89 10.91
C ALA A 154 -12.60 26.12 10.58
N GLY A 155 -13.93 25.95 10.51
CA GLY A 155 -14.88 27.04 10.32
C GLY A 155 -14.84 28.05 11.48
N ALA A 156 -14.79 27.58 12.72
CA ALA A 156 -14.68 28.44 13.90
C ALA A 156 -13.35 29.22 13.95
N GLU A 157 -12.24 28.61 13.53
CA GLU A 157 -10.95 29.30 13.42
C GLU A 157 -10.96 30.37 12.33
N ALA A 158 -11.57 30.09 11.17
CA ALA A 158 -11.73 31.06 10.08
C ALA A 158 -12.58 32.27 10.50
N LEU A 159 -13.64 32.06 11.30
CA LEU A 159 -14.44 33.14 11.88
C LEU A 159 -13.61 34.04 12.79
N ARG A 160 -12.84 33.44 13.72
CA ARG A 160 -11.94 34.20 14.62
C ARG A 160 -10.92 35.03 13.85
N GLU A 161 -10.38 34.52 12.76
CA GLU A 161 -9.40 35.25 11.95
C GLU A 161 -10.04 36.44 11.22
N LEU A 162 -11.24 36.26 10.67
CA LEU A 162 -11.97 37.36 10.02
C LEU A 162 -12.42 38.43 11.03
N GLU A 163 -12.84 38.05 12.23
CA GLU A 163 -13.16 38.99 13.31
C GLU A 163 -11.93 39.82 13.72
N LYS A 164 -10.75 39.18 13.84
CA LYS A 164 -9.48 39.88 14.07
C LYS A 164 -9.16 40.85 12.94
N ARG A 165 -9.32 40.42 11.68
CA ARG A 165 -9.11 41.26 10.50
C ARG A 165 -10.07 42.46 10.47
N LEU A 166 -11.35 42.24 10.79
CA LEU A 166 -12.34 43.30 10.91
C LEU A 166 -11.91 44.33 11.95
N ALA A 167 -11.54 43.87 13.16
CA ALA A 167 -11.07 44.75 14.21
C ALA A 167 -9.76 45.48 13.85
N ALA A 168 -8.88 44.85 13.05
CA ALA A 168 -7.66 45.50 12.56
C ALA A 168 -7.97 46.59 11.53
N LEU A 169 -8.91 46.33 10.61
CA LEU A 169 -9.37 47.29 9.60
C LEU A 169 -10.11 48.48 10.24
N GLU A 170 -10.94 48.23 11.25
CA GLU A 170 -11.64 49.28 12.00
C GLU A 170 -10.64 50.18 12.76
N ARG A 171 -9.63 49.59 13.41
CA ARG A 171 -8.54 50.36 14.04
C ARG A 171 -7.74 51.16 13.00
N ALA A 172 -7.48 50.58 11.82
CA ALA A 172 -6.79 51.29 10.74
C ALA A 172 -7.62 52.47 10.22
N LYS A 173 -8.94 52.28 10.05
CA LYS A 173 -9.87 53.35 9.67
C LYS A 173 -9.88 54.48 10.70
N ALA A 174 -9.92 54.15 12.00
CA ALA A 174 -9.88 55.16 13.07
C ALA A 174 -8.58 55.99 13.03
N ARG A 175 -7.42 55.35 12.81
CA ARG A 175 -6.14 56.06 12.64
C ARG A 175 -6.17 56.98 11.42
N GLN A 176 -6.69 56.51 10.29
CA GLN A 176 -6.78 57.31 9.06
C GLN A 176 -7.71 58.53 9.22
N ALA A 177 -8.82 58.37 9.94
CA ALA A 177 -9.70 59.49 10.26
C ALA A 177 -8.99 60.56 11.11
N ALA A 178 -8.14 60.16 12.06
CA ALA A 178 -7.35 61.07 12.89
C ALA A 178 -6.26 61.82 12.10
N HIS A 179 -5.73 61.22 11.04
CA HIS A 179 -4.70 61.84 10.19
C HIS A 179 -5.25 62.63 8.99
N GLY A 180 -6.58 62.78 8.86
CA GLY A 180 -7.19 63.56 7.78
C GLY A 180 -7.09 62.88 6.40
N ALA A 181 -7.37 61.58 6.31
CA ALA A 181 -7.26 60.83 5.07
C ALA A 181 -8.26 61.23 3.96
N ASP A 182 -7.85 61.12 2.69
CA ASP A 182 -8.71 61.42 1.54
C ASP A 182 -9.98 60.54 1.53
N ALA A 183 -11.11 61.15 1.15
CA ALA A 183 -12.42 60.50 1.11
C ALA A 183 -12.43 59.19 0.29
N VAL A 184 -11.62 59.12 -0.77
CA VAL A 184 -11.49 57.93 -1.63
C VAL A 184 -10.90 56.74 -0.87
N PHE A 185 -9.88 56.97 -0.04
CA PHE A 185 -9.24 55.92 0.76
C PHE A 185 -10.16 55.47 1.90
N ALA A 186 -10.88 56.40 2.52
CA ALA A 186 -11.91 56.08 3.52
C ALA A 186 -13.01 55.17 2.91
N ALA A 187 -13.53 55.53 1.73
CA ALA A 187 -14.52 54.71 1.02
C ALA A 187 -13.98 53.32 0.64
N LYS A 188 -12.69 53.22 0.24
CA LYS A 188 -12.06 51.92 -0.06
C LYS A 188 -11.94 51.04 1.19
N ARG A 189 -11.59 51.62 2.34
CA ARG A 189 -11.55 50.88 3.61
C ARG A 189 -12.95 50.43 4.04
N ASP A 190 -13.96 51.25 3.83
CA ASP A 190 -15.35 50.90 4.14
C ASP A 190 -15.86 49.74 3.31
N ARG A 191 -15.50 49.70 2.02
CA ARG A 191 -15.79 48.54 1.17
C ARG A 191 -15.11 47.27 1.69
N GLU A 192 -13.83 47.35 2.06
CA GLU A 192 -13.11 46.19 2.59
C GLU A 192 -13.68 45.69 3.92
N ILE A 193 -14.11 46.61 4.80
CA ILE A 193 -14.82 46.27 6.04
C ILE A 193 -16.15 45.57 5.72
N ALA A 194 -16.92 46.08 4.76
CA ALA A 194 -18.18 45.47 4.33
C ALA A 194 -17.96 44.06 3.75
N ASP A 195 -16.93 43.87 2.93
CA ASP A 195 -16.58 42.56 2.36
C ASP A 195 -16.22 41.53 3.44
N VAL A 196 -15.43 41.94 4.45
CA VAL A 196 -15.09 41.07 5.57
C VAL A 196 -16.33 40.71 6.40
N ARG A 197 -17.23 41.67 6.65
CA ARG A 197 -18.51 41.42 7.34
C ARG A 197 -19.38 40.42 6.58
N ASN A 198 -19.55 40.61 5.27
CA ASN A 198 -20.28 39.67 4.41
C ASN A 198 -19.67 38.25 4.46
N ARG A 199 -18.34 38.15 4.56
CA ARG A 199 -17.65 36.87 4.67
C ARG A 199 -17.90 36.18 6.01
N ILE A 200 -17.93 36.94 7.11
CA ILE A 200 -18.29 36.45 8.45
C ILE A 200 -19.72 35.93 8.44
N ASP A 201 -20.67 36.68 7.88
CA ASP A 201 -22.09 36.28 7.82
C ASP A 201 -22.27 34.99 7.01
N ALA A 202 -21.60 34.89 5.85
CA ALA A 202 -21.64 33.70 5.01
C ALA A 202 -21.06 32.45 5.70
N LEU A 203 -19.96 32.60 6.45
CA LEU A 203 -19.37 31.49 7.20
C LEU A 203 -20.21 31.11 8.42
N THR A 204 -20.81 32.09 9.09
CA THR A 204 -21.71 31.87 10.23
C THR A 204 -22.95 31.07 9.79
N ALA A 205 -23.54 31.43 8.64
CA ALA A 205 -24.67 30.70 8.05
C ALA A 205 -24.31 29.26 7.66
N ARG A 206 -23.09 29.02 7.16
CA ARG A 206 -22.61 27.66 6.87
C ARG A 206 -22.40 26.86 8.14
N HIS A 207 -21.82 27.46 9.17
CA HIS A 207 -21.55 26.78 10.44
C HIS A 207 -22.84 26.45 11.21
N SER A 208 -23.83 27.35 11.19
CA SER A 208 -25.15 27.06 11.77
C SER A 208 -25.85 25.93 11.03
N HIS A 209 -25.76 25.90 9.69
CA HIS A 209 -26.29 24.79 8.89
C HIS A 209 -25.63 23.44 9.25
N LEU A 210 -24.30 23.40 9.36
CA LEU A 210 -23.59 22.17 9.75
C LEU A 210 -23.98 21.70 11.15
N ARG A 211 -24.12 22.63 12.10
CA ARG A 211 -24.51 22.32 13.48
C ARG A 211 -25.94 21.83 13.62
N ASN A 212 -26.86 22.34 12.78
CA ASN A 212 -28.26 21.90 12.75
C ASN A 212 -28.47 20.58 11.97
N ALA A 213 -27.49 20.18 11.14
CA ALA A 213 -27.53 18.94 10.38
C ALA A 213 -26.96 17.72 11.14
N CYS A 214 -26.34 17.94 12.31
CA CYS A 214 -25.85 16.91 13.22
C CYS A 214 -26.89 16.55 14.29
#